data_AF-A6IAC8-F1
#
_entry.id   AF-A6IAC8-F1
#
_cell.length_a   1.000
_cell.length_b   1.000
_cell.length_c   1.000
_cell.angle_alpha   90.00
_cell.angle_beta   90.00
_cell.angle_gamma   90.00
#
_symmetry.space_group_name_H-M   'P 1'
#
loop_
_entity.id
_entity.type
_entity.pdbx_description
1 polymer ?
#
loop_
_entity_poly.entity_id
_entity_poly.type
_entity_poly.pdbx_seq_one_letter_code
_entity_poly.pdbx_strand_id
1 'polypeptide(L)'
;MSETSCSFLIEKEFQDGQVESVSAGLSPSYKDNGALMAFRGIPISELKNHGILQVLTAETNGWQPGVVSAEMLRAQEEWEVVDTIHPDIESGVSSQQPGQFISFNEALEHFQTVDLSSFKKRIQPTIQRTGLAALRHCLFGPPKLHQGLQEERDLVLTIAQCGLDSQNPTHGRVLQTIYKKLTGSKFDCALHGDHWEDLGFQGANPATDLRGTGFLALLHLLYLVMDSKTLLMAQEILRLSHHHIQQFPFCLMSVNITRIAIQALREECLSRLCPQRFGSIG
;
A
#
# COMPACT_ATOMS: atom_id res chain seq x y z
N MET A 1 28.32 7.90 57.22
CA MET A 1 29.57 8.65 56.98
C MET A 1 30.11 8.23 55.62
N SER A 2 29.99 9.16 54.66
CA SER A 2 30.79 9.40 53.42
C SER A 2 31.05 8.20 52.47
N GLU A 3 30.43 8.09 51.30
CA GLU A 3 30.61 8.85 50.03
C GLU A 3 32.07 9.00 49.58
N THR A 4 32.42 8.46 48.39
CA THR A 4 32.88 9.28 47.26
C THR A 4 32.95 8.52 45.92
N SER A 5 32.31 9.11 44.91
CA SER A 5 32.48 8.88 43.48
C SER A 5 33.81 9.46 42.97
N CYS A 6 34.30 8.99 41.82
CA CYS A 6 35.36 9.67 41.07
C CYS A 6 34.92 9.88 39.61
N SER A 7 34.72 11.15 39.26
CA SER A 7 34.44 11.72 37.94
C SER A 7 35.75 12.03 37.21
N PHE A 8 35.82 11.78 35.91
CA PHE A 8 36.91 12.26 35.05
C PHE A 8 36.51 13.52 34.29
N LEU A 9 37.41 14.50 34.36
CA LEU A 9 37.29 15.87 33.91
C LEU A 9 37.62 16.04 32.42
N ILE A 10 37.02 17.11 31.89
CA ILE A 10 37.22 17.74 30.59
C ILE A 10 38.50 18.58 30.64
N GLU A 11 39.32 18.52 29.59
CA GLU A 11 40.29 19.57 29.26
C GLU A 11 40.10 20.03 27.82
N LYS A 12 40.19 21.35 27.65
CA LYS A 12 39.84 22.13 26.46
C LYS A 12 41.07 22.99 26.19
N GLU A 13 41.64 22.92 24.99
CA GLU A 13 42.63 23.89 24.51
C GLU A 13 42.15 24.57 23.23
N PHE A 14 42.49 25.84 23.13
CA PHE A 14 42.04 26.83 22.15
C PHE A 14 43.31 27.52 21.63
N GLN A 15 43.53 27.56 20.32
CA GLN A 15 44.46 28.51 19.70
C GLN A 15 44.03 28.84 18.27
N ASP A 16 44.28 30.08 17.89
CA ASP A 16 43.60 30.87 16.85
C ASP A 16 44.62 31.34 15.77
N GLY A 17 44.13 31.50 14.54
CA GLY A 17 44.68 32.37 13.48
C GLY A 17 45.72 31.80 12.50
N GLN A 18 45.37 31.64 11.21
CA GLN A 18 45.58 32.67 10.16
C GLN A 18 45.07 32.21 8.78
N VAL A 19 44.65 33.20 7.99
CA VAL A 19 43.90 33.19 6.72
C VAL A 19 44.83 33.03 5.51
N GLU A 20 44.42 32.25 4.50
CA GLU A 20 44.76 32.53 3.10
C GLU A 20 43.67 32.01 2.15
N SER A 21 43.27 32.87 1.21
CA SER A 21 42.14 32.70 0.29
C SER A 21 42.57 32.07 -1.04
N VAL A 22 41.77 31.15 -1.59
CA VAL A 22 41.66 30.92 -3.04
C VAL A 22 40.19 30.69 -3.41
N SER A 23 39.81 31.26 -4.55
CA SER A 23 38.49 31.67 -4.97
C SER A 23 37.70 30.63 -5.79
N ALA A 24 36.38 30.67 -5.59
CA ALA A 24 35.26 30.51 -6.54
C ALA A 24 35.17 29.32 -7.53
N GLY A 25 34.05 28.59 -7.45
CA GLY A 25 33.58 27.73 -8.54
C GLY A 25 32.24 27.00 -8.26
N LEU A 26 31.13 27.75 -8.32
CA LEU A 26 29.72 27.32 -8.50
C LEU A 26 29.07 26.31 -7.53
N SER A 27 28.25 26.86 -6.63
CA SER A 27 27.04 26.22 -6.09
C SER A 27 25.83 26.63 -6.95
N PRO A 28 24.84 25.75 -7.15
CA PRO A 28 23.46 26.18 -7.20
C PRO A 28 22.77 25.76 -5.90
N SER A 29 22.61 26.75 -5.02
CA SER A 29 21.68 26.71 -3.90
C SER A 29 20.25 26.62 -4.47
N TYR A 30 19.71 25.41 -4.57
CA TYR A 30 18.28 25.24 -4.76
C TYR A 30 17.59 25.40 -3.41
N LYS A 31 17.22 26.65 -3.10
CA LYS A 31 16.15 26.92 -2.15
C LYS A 31 14.85 26.52 -2.82
N ASP A 32 14.35 25.31 -2.56
CA ASP A 32 12.95 24.99 -2.80
C ASP A 32 12.25 24.54 -1.52
N ASN A 33 11.96 25.53 -0.67
CA ASN A 33 11.00 25.43 0.42
C ASN A 33 9.70 26.16 0.08
N GLY A 34 9.46 26.48 -1.20
CA GLY A 34 8.30 27.24 -1.65
C GLY A 34 7.06 26.36 -1.82
N ALA A 35 7.22 25.17 -2.40
CA ALA A 35 6.10 24.31 -2.75
C ALA A 35 5.31 23.83 -1.53
N LEU A 36 5.97 23.34 -0.47
CA LEU A 36 5.29 22.81 0.71
C LEU A 36 4.61 23.90 1.57
N MET A 37 5.14 25.13 1.58
CA MET A 37 4.48 26.26 2.23
C MET A 37 3.21 26.69 1.48
N ALA A 38 3.16 26.50 0.16
CA ALA A 38 2.00 26.85 -0.67
C ALA A 38 0.77 25.94 -0.44
N PHE A 39 0.95 24.74 0.13
CA PHE A 39 -0.16 23.81 0.40
C PHE A 39 -0.75 23.93 1.83
N ARG A 40 -0.17 24.77 2.68
CA ARG A 40 -0.61 24.89 4.08
C ARG A 40 -1.90 25.72 4.16
N GLY A 41 -3.04 25.06 4.33
CA GLY A 41 -4.34 25.69 4.59
C GLY A 41 -5.27 25.83 3.38
N ILE A 42 -4.92 25.26 2.22
CA ILE A 42 -5.81 25.21 1.05
C ILE A 42 -6.72 23.97 1.16
N PRO A 43 -8.06 24.12 1.13
CA PRO A 43 -8.98 22.99 1.05
C PRO A 43 -8.74 22.19 -0.24
N ILE A 44 -8.80 20.86 -0.17
CA ILE A 44 -8.55 19.96 -1.32
C ILE A 44 -9.42 20.31 -2.55
N SER A 45 -10.62 20.87 -2.33
CA SER A 45 -11.52 21.34 -3.38
C SER A 45 -10.99 22.52 -4.20
N GLU A 46 -10.08 23.33 -3.66
CA GLU A 46 -9.51 24.49 -4.35
C GLU A 46 -8.22 24.18 -5.13
N LEU A 47 -7.55 23.04 -4.86
CA LEU A 47 -6.33 22.67 -5.58
C LEU A 47 -6.54 22.50 -7.09
N LYS A 48 -7.75 22.13 -7.52
CA LYS A 48 -8.10 22.01 -8.95
C LYS A 48 -8.15 23.35 -9.67
N ASN A 49 -8.48 24.43 -8.96
CA ASN A 49 -8.69 25.75 -9.55
C ASN A 49 -7.41 26.60 -9.60
N HIS A 50 -6.38 26.22 -8.85
CA HIS A 50 -5.17 27.04 -8.71
C HIS A 50 -4.12 26.85 -9.81
N GLY A 51 -4.35 26.03 -10.85
CA GLY A 51 -3.38 25.81 -11.94
C GLY A 51 -2.06 25.13 -11.51
N ILE A 52 -1.80 25.02 -10.20
CA ILE A 52 -0.59 24.40 -9.62
C ILE A 52 -0.54 22.89 -9.91
N LEU A 53 -1.68 22.20 -9.87
CA LEU A 53 -1.76 20.79 -10.32
C LEU A 53 -1.49 20.66 -11.83
N GLN A 54 -1.80 21.71 -12.59
CA GLN A 54 -1.57 21.73 -14.03
C GLN A 54 -0.07 21.81 -14.36
N VAL A 55 0.73 22.45 -13.49
CA VAL A 55 2.20 22.48 -13.57
C VAL A 55 2.79 21.09 -13.33
N LEU A 56 2.29 20.36 -12.33
CA LEU A 56 2.71 18.96 -12.09
C LEU A 56 2.33 18.04 -13.27
N THR A 57 1.20 18.30 -13.94
CA THR A 57 0.84 17.55 -15.17
C THR A 57 1.57 18.07 -16.42
N ALA A 58 2.02 19.32 -16.46
CA ALA A 58 2.73 19.87 -17.63
C ALA A 58 4.13 19.25 -17.79
N GLU A 59 4.78 18.88 -16.69
CA GLU A 59 6.05 18.13 -16.70
C GLU A 59 5.88 16.64 -17.04
N THR A 60 4.66 16.09 -16.97
CA THR A 60 4.41 14.70 -17.41
C THR A 60 4.41 14.53 -18.93
N ASN A 61 4.41 15.62 -19.70
CA ASN A 61 4.48 15.56 -21.17
C ASN A 61 5.86 15.12 -21.70
N GLY A 62 6.88 14.99 -20.82
CA GLY A 62 8.19 14.44 -21.13
C GLY A 62 8.50 13.08 -20.49
N TRP A 63 7.61 12.54 -19.65
CA TRP A 63 7.81 11.20 -19.07
C TRP A 63 7.38 10.15 -20.08
N GLN A 64 8.35 9.62 -20.83
CA GLN A 64 8.22 8.33 -21.48
C GLN A 64 8.62 7.27 -20.46
N PRO A 65 7.73 6.32 -20.06
CA PRO A 65 8.18 5.08 -19.45
C PRO A 65 9.28 4.54 -20.37
N GLY A 66 10.49 4.28 -19.84
CA GLY A 66 11.57 3.73 -20.64
C GLY A 66 10.99 2.61 -21.49
N VAL A 67 10.98 2.81 -22.82
CA VAL A 67 10.13 2.06 -23.75
C VAL A 67 10.34 0.58 -23.51
N VAL A 68 9.41 -0.06 -22.81
CA VAL A 68 9.32 -1.50 -22.77
C VAL A 68 8.91 -1.87 -24.19
N SER A 69 9.87 -2.32 -24.99
CA SER A 69 9.65 -2.69 -26.38
C SER A 69 8.45 -3.64 -26.46
N ALA A 70 7.63 -3.53 -27.50
CA ALA A 70 6.59 -4.51 -27.80
C ALA A 70 7.14 -5.94 -27.90
N GLU A 71 8.46 -6.08 -28.07
CA GLU A 71 9.20 -7.32 -28.00
C GLU A 71 9.40 -7.82 -26.56
N MET A 72 9.63 -6.95 -25.57
CA MET A 72 9.69 -7.34 -24.16
C MET A 72 8.32 -7.73 -23.60
N LEU A 73 7.25 -7.03 -23.99
CA LEU A 73 5.88 -7.40 -23.60
C LEU A 73 5.47 -8.73 -24.23
N ARG A 74 5.81 -8.96 -25.51
CA ARG A 74 5.58 -10.26 -26.16
C ARG A 74 6.46 -11.36 -25.57
N ALA A 75 7.73 -11.09 -25.29
CA ALA A 75 8.60 -12.06 -24.64
C ALA A 75 8.08 -12.42 -23.24
N GLN A 76 7.47 -11.47 -22.53
CA GLN A 76 6.82 -11.73 -21.24
C GLN A 76 5.53 -12.55 -21.41
N GLU A 77 4.68 -12.24 -22.39
CA GLU A 77 3.47 -13.02 -22.69
C GLU A 77 3.82 -14.44 -23.19
N GLU A 78 4.83 -14.58 -24.05
CA GLU A 78 5.35 -15.87 -24.52
C GLU A 78 5.95 -16.67 -23.36
N TRP A 79 6.60 -16.02 -22.38
CA TRP A 79 7.13 -16.66 -21.19
C TRP A 79 6.04 -17.11 -20.20
N GLU A 80 4.96 -16.34 -20.04
CA GLU A 80 3.77 -16.74 -19.25
C GLU A 80 3.05 -17.94 -19.89
N VAL A 81 3.10 -18.08 -21.22
CA VAL A 81 2.57 -19.26 -21.93
C VAL A 81 3.42 -20.52 -21.69
N VAL A 82 4.73 -20.40 -21.46
CA VAL A 82 5.62 -21.55 -21.20
C VAL A 82 5.31 -22.23 -19.86
N ASP A 83 4.81 -21.50 -18.86
CA ASP A 83 4.31 -22.08 -17.59
C ASP A 83 3.01 -22.88 -17.76
N THR A 84 2.36 -22.81 -18.92
CA THR A 84 1.08 -23.50 -19.21
C THR A 84 1.27 -24.93 -19.75
N ILE A 85 2.50 -25.43 -19.89
CA ILE A 85 2.74 -26.85 -20.21
C ILE A 85 2.67 -27.67 -18.92
N HIS A 86 1.45 -27.93 -18.45
CA HIS A 86 1.21 -28.97 -17.45
C HIS A 86 1.26 -30.34 -18.14
N PRO A 87 1.95 -31.36 -17.57
CA PRO A 87 1.74 -32.73 -18.00
C PRO A 87 0.34 -33.15 -17.54
N ASP A 88 -0.60 -33.23 -18.49
CA ASP A 88 -1.93 -33.80 -18.29
C ASP A 88 -1.82 -35.24 -17.74
N ILE A 89 -2.12 -35.44 -16.45
CA ILE A 89 -2.74 -36.67 -15.96
C ILE A 89 -3.82 -36.31 -14.93
N GLU A 90 -4.99 -36.84 -15.20
CA GLU A 90 -6.30 -36.63 -14.61
C GLU A 90 -6.43 -37.04 -13.13
N SER A 91 -7.48 -36.48 -12.51
CA SER A 91 -8.22 -36.95 -11.32
C SER A 91 -7.70 -36.54 -9.91
N GLY A 92 -8.27 -35.43 -9.43
CA GLY A 92 -8.90 -35.38 -8.11
C GLY A 92 -8.02 -35.54 -6.87
N VAL A 93 -7.08 -34.62 -6.63
CA VAL A 93 -6.62 -34.27 -5.27
C VAL A 93 -6.19 -32.80 -5.27
N SER A 94 -6.85 -31.98 -4.45
CA SER A 94 -6.39 -30.63 -4.09
C SER A 94 -5.00 -30.74 -3.49
N SER A 95 -3.99 -30.51 -4.32
CA SER A 95 -2.59 -30.68 -3.97
C SER A 95 -1.98 -29.30 -3.81
N GLN A 96 -1.74 -28.89 -2.57
CA GLN A 96 -0.92 -27.73 -2.26
C GLN A 96 0.50 -27.99 -2.80
N GLN A 97 0.78 -27.53 -4.01
CA GLN A 97 2.11 -27.59 -4.61
C GLN A 97 2.95 -26.44 -4.04
N PRO A 98 4.07 -26.72 -3.34
CA PRO A 98 5.00 -25.69 -2.89
C PRO A 98 5.56 -24.93 -4.09
N GLY A 99 5.47 -23.59 -4.07
CA GLY A 99 6.05 -22.72 -5.09
C GLY A 99 5.07 -22.08 -6.07
N GLN A 100 3.79 -22.49 -6.11
CA GLN A 100 2.79 -21.88 -7.00
C GLN A 100 2.21 -20.59 -6.40
N PHE A 101 2.19 -19.52 -7.21
CA PHE A 101 1.56 -18.24 -6.85
C PHE A 101 0.09 -18.44 -6.49
N ILE A 102 -0.38 -17.74 -5.45
CA ILE A 102 -1.81 -17.65 -5.16
C ILE A 102 -2.44 -16.53 -5.99
N SER A 103 -3.59 -16.81 -6.60
CA SER A 103 -4.35 -15.78 -7.29
C SER A 103 -5.14 -14.92 -6.31
N PHE A 104 -5.51 -13.70 -6.72
CA PHE A 104 -6.39 -12.85 -5.90
C PHE A 104 -7.74 -13.54 -5.59
N ASN A 105 -8.33 -14.22 -6.57
CA ASN A 105 -9.62 -14.89 -6.39
C ASN A 105 -9.53 -16.06 -5.40
N GLU A 106 -8.46 -16.86 -5.47
CA GLU A 106 -8.22 -17.95 -4.53
C GLU A 106 -8.04 -17.41 -3.09
N ALA A 107 -7.28 -16.32 -2.94
CA ALA A 107 -7.11 -15.67 -1.65
C ALA A 107 -8.43 -15.09 -1.12
N LEU A 108 -9.27 -14.51 -1.99
CA LEU A 108 -10.57 -13.98 -1.62
C LEU A 108 -11.57 -15.08 -1.25
N GLU A 109 -11.59 -16.18 -2.01
CA GLU A 109 -12.46 -17.35 -1.77
C GLU A 109 -12.19 -17.95 -0.38
N HIS A 110 -10.94 -17.96 0.08
CA HIS A 110 -10.61 -18.34 1.45
C HIS A 110 -11.40 -17.56 2.49
N PHE A 111 -11.50 -16.23 2.35
CA PHE A 111 -12.26 -15.40 3.28
C PHE A 111 -13.78 -15.50 3.09
N GLN A 112 -14.24 -15.96 1.93
CA GLN A 112 -15.66 -16.23 1.70
C GLN A 112 -16.10 -17.56 2.31
N THR A 113 -15.19 -18.51 2.48
CA THR A 113 -15.49 -19.88 2.93
C THR A 113 -15.19 -20.12 4.42
N VAL A 114 -14.20 -19.42 4.99
CA VAL A 114 -13.87 -19.52 6.42
C VAL A 114 -14.93 -18.84 7.30
N ASP A 115 -15.17 -19.39 8.50
CA ASP A 115 -16.03 -18.73 9.48
C ASP A 115 -15.39 -17.44 10.01
N LEU A 116 -15.87 -16.31 9.48
CA LEU A 116 -15.46 -14.97 9.91
C LEU A 116 -16.44 -14.34 10.92
N SER A 117 -17.37 -15.11 11.50
CA SER A 117 -18.42 -14.59 12.39
C SER A 117 -17.88 -13.79 13.58
N SER A 118 -16.74 -14.22 14.14
CA SER A 118 -16.07 -13.54 15.26
C SER A 118 -15.52 -12.16 14.86
N PHE A 119 -14.98 -12.04 13.65
CA PHE A 119 -14.48 -10.79 13.08
C PHE A 119 -15.64 -9.88 12.66
N LYS A 120 -16.67 -10.44 12.04
CA LYS A 120 -17.87 -9.72 11.58
C LYS A 120 -18.58 -9.00 12.73
N LYS A 121 -18.64 -9.59 13.93
CA LYS A 121 -19.23 -8.95 15.12
C LYS A 121 -18.47 -7.70 15.59
N ARG A 122 -17.20 -7.53 15.20
CA ARG A 122 -16.34 -6.41 15.63
C ARG A 122 -16.32 -5.25 14.63
N ILE A 123 -16.87 -5.42 13.43
CA ILE A 123 -16.82 -4.37 12.42
C ILE A 123 -17.72 -3.19 12.81
N GLN A 124 -17.27 -1.99 12.44
CA GLN A 124 -18.11 -0.80 12.41
C GLN A 124 -18.27 -0.41 10.93
N PRO A 125 -19.42 -0.74 10.31
CA PRO A 125 -19.62 -0.55 8.87
C PRO A 125 -19.63 0.91 8.43
N THR A 126 -20.20 1.76 9.27
CA THR A 126 -20.29 3.20 9.04
C THR A 126 -19.87 3.96 10.29
N ILE A 127 -19.40 5.19 10.09
CA ILE A 127 -19.07 6.07 11.21
C ILE A 127 -20.35 6.50 11.90
N GLN A 128 -20.41 6.27 13.22
CA GLN A 128 -21.50 6.79 14.03
C GLN A 128 -21.42 8.31 14.11
N ARG A 129 -22.48 8.98 13.67
CA ARG A 129 -22.61 10.45 13.71
C ARG A 129 -23.56 10.81 14.86
N THR A 130 -23.23 11.84 15.62
CA THR A 130 -24.04 12.29 16.77
C THR A 130 -24.46 13.76 16.61
N GLY A 131 -25.52 14.16 17.33
CA GLY A 131 -26.02 15.54 17.36
C GLY A 131 -26.40 16.09 15.98
N LEU A 132 -25.99 17.32 15.70
CA LEU A 132 -26.29 18.02 14.44
C LEU A 132 -25.69 17.34 13.21
N ALA A 133 -24.57 16.62 13.35
CA ALA A 133 -23.98 15.86 12.26
C ALA A 133 -24.89 14.69 11.83
N ALA A 134 -25.59 14.06 12.77
CA ALA A 134 -26.57 13.02 12.48
C ALA A 134 -27.78 13.58 11.73
N LEU A 135 -28.32 14.72 12.18
CA LEU A 135 -29.43 15.42 11.50
C LEU A 135 -29.05 15.85 10.08
N ARG A 136 -27.87 16.47 9.90
CA ARG A 136 -27.38 16.86 8.58
C ARG A 136 -27.20 15.65 7.65
N HIS A 137 -26.70 14.53 8.17
CA HIS A 137 -26.56 13.30 7.41
C HIS A 137 -27.92 12.67 7.07
N CYS A 138 -28.90 12.76 7.97
CA CYS A 138 -30.24 12.25 7.69
C CYS A 138 -30.92 13.02 6.54
N LEU A 139 -30.72 14.34 6.48
CA LEU A 139 -31.37 15.22 5.49
C LEU A 139 -30.57 15.34 4.17
N PHE A 140 -29.24 15.30 4.24
CA PHE A 140 -28.34 15.57 3.11
C PHE A 140 -27.22 14.52 2.94
N GLY A 141 -27.37 13.35 3.56
CA GLY A 141 -26.43 12.25 3.44
C GLY A 141 -26.48 11.56 2.07
N PRO A 142 -25.43 10.81 1.70
CA PRO A 142 -25.44 9.99 0.51
C PRO A 142 -26.57 8.94 0.56
N PRO A 143 -27.04 8.46 -0.61
CA PRO A 143 -27.98 7.34 -0.66
C PRO A 143 -27.37 6.10 0.00
N LYS A 144 -28.21 5.29 0.64
CA LYS A 144 -27.79 4.02 1.22
C LYS A 144 -27.39 3.05 0.09
N LEU A 145 -26.33 2.28 0.32
CA LEU A 145 -25.98 1.20 -0.61
C LEU A 145 -27.10 0.16 -0.70
N HIS A 146 -27.23 -0.46 -1.87
CA HIS A 146 -28.10 -1.63 -2.05
C HIS A 146 -27.64 -2.80 -1.16
N GLN A 147 -28.54 -3.70 -0.79
CA GLN A 147 -28.27 -4.79 0.17
C GLN A 147 -27.03 -5.62 -0.21
N GLY A 148 -26.91 -6.07 -1.46
CA GLY A 148 -25.73 -6.83 -1.91
C GLY A 148 -24.40 -6.09 -1.72
N LEU A 149 -24.38 -4.77 -1.98
CA LEU A 149 -23.18 -3.95 -1.75
C LEU A 149 -22.91 -3.70 -0.26
N GLN A 150 -23.93 -3.76 0.60
CA GLN A 150 -23.72 -3.72 2.05
C GLN A 150 -23.04 -5.00 2.53
N GLU A 151 -23.41 -6.16 1.97
CA GLU A 151 -22.77 -7.44 2.29
C GLU A 151 -21.31 -7.49 1.83
N GLU A 152 -21.02 -6.99 0.62
CA GLU A 152 -19.63 -6.86 0.13
C GLU A 152 -18.81 -5.90 0.99
N ARG A 153 -19.37 -4.73 1.35
CA ARG A 153 -18.72 -3.80 2.29
C ARG A 153 -18.41 -4.49 3.61
N ASP A 154 -19.38 -5.19 4.18
CA ASP A 154 -19.21 -5.85 5.46
C ASP A 154 -18.16 -6.97 5.38
N LEU A 155 -18.07 -7.70 4.26
CA LEU A 155 -17.00 -8.67 4.00
C LEU A 155 -15.63 -7.97 3.96
N VAL A 156 -15.48 -6.90 3.18
CA VAL A 156 -14.24 -6.11 3.09
C VAL A 156 -13.78 -5.64 4.48
N LEU A 157 -14.70 -5.09 5.27
CA LEU A 157 -14.40 -4.64 6.64
C LEU A 157 -14.12 -5.80 7.59
N THR A 158 -14.71 -6.97 7.36
CA THR A 158 -14.43 -8.19 8.13
C THR A 158 -13.03 -8.72 7.85
N ILE A 159 -12.62 -8.76 6.57
CA ILE A 159 -11.24 -9.11 6.17
C ILE A 159 -10.24 -8.10 6.78
N ALA A 160 -10.62 -6.81 6.86
CA ALA A 160 -9.80 -5.79 7.50
C ALA A 160 -9.67 -5.96 9.04
N GLN A 161 -10.49 -6.80 9.67
CA GLN A 161 -10.32 -7.20 11.07
C GLN A 161 -9.47 -8.46 11.24
N CYS A 162 -9.19 -9.20 10.16
CA CYS A 162 -8.38 -10.42 10.19
C CYS A 162 -6.89 -10.05 10.20
N GLY A 163 -6.13 -10.54 11.17
CA GLY A 163 -4.67 -10.36 11.19
C GLY A 163 -3.97 -11.34 10.24
N LEU A 164 -2.69 -11.08 9.96
CA LEU A 164 -1.83 -12.08 9.34
C LEU A 164 -1.56 -13.20 10.35
N ASP A 165 -2.05 -14.40 10.04
CA ASP A 165 -1.83 -15.63 10.81
C ASP A 165 -0.78 -16.50 10.12
N SER A 166 0.36 -16.72 10.79
CA SER A 166 1.45 -17.54 10.28
C SER A 166 1.15 -19.04 10.24
N GLN A 167 0.13 -19.50 10.97
CA GLN A 167 -0.29 -20.90 10.94
C GLN A 167 -1.26 -21.20 9.80
N ASN A 168 -1.78 -20.16 9.14
CA ASN A 168 -2.64 -20.30 8.00
C ASN A 168 -1.80 -20.38 6.71
N PRO A 169 -1.81 -21.51 5.97
CA PRO A 169 -0.99 -21.66 4.77
C PRO A 169 -1.37 -20.70 3.64
N THR A 170 -2.66 -20.35 3.51
CA THR A 170 -3.13 -19.37 2.51
C THR A 170 -2.52 -18.00 2.78
N HIS A 171 -2.46 -17.60 4.05
CA HIS A 171 -1.88 -16.33 4.44
C HIS A 171 -0.39 -16.23 4.10
N GLY A 172 0.37 -17.30 4.38
CA GLY A 172 1.78 -17.38 4.03
C GLY A 172 2.00 -17.31 2.52
N ARG A 173 1.19 -18.02 1.73
CA ARG A 173 1.25 -18.01 0.26
C ARG A 173 0.97 -16.64 -0.34
N VAL A 174 0.02 -15.87 0.22
CA VAL A 174 -0.25 -14.49 -0.21
C VAL A 174 1.01 -13.64 -0.02
N LEU A 175 1.62 -13.72 1.16
CA LEU A 175 2.79 -12.92 1.50
C LEU A 175 4.00 -13.28 0.62
N GLN A 176 4.25 -14.58 0.40
CA GLN A 176 5.31 -15.08 -0.48
C GLN A 176 5.07 -14.70 -1.94
N THR A 177 3.82 -14.72 -2.41
CA THR A 177 3.46 -14.30 -3.78
C THR A 177 3.75 -12.82 -4.00
N ILE A 178 3.37 -11.96 -3.04
CA ILE A 178 3.69 -10.52 -3.10
C ILE A 178 5.20 -10.32 -3.18
N TYR A 179 5.96 -10.98 -2.31
CA TYR A 179 7.42 -10.87 -2.29
C TYR A 179 8.05 -11.27 -3.63
N LYS A 180 7.71 -12.46 -4.12
CA LYS A 180 8.25 -13.00 -5.37
C LYS A 180 7.89 -12.13 -6.57
N LYS A 181 6.65 -11.64 -6.67
CA LYS A 181 6.22 -10.75 -7.76
C LYS A 181 6.97 -9.41 -7.72
N LEU A 182 7.12 -8.79 -6.55
CA LEU A 182 7.81 -7.51 -6.42
C LEU A 182 9.33 -7.61 -6.65
N THR A 183 9.96 -8.69 -6.18
CA THR A 183 11.43 -8.84 -6.21
C THR A 183 11.94 -9.63 -7.42
N GLY A 184 11.09 -10.40 -8.09
CA GLY A 184 11.51 -11.40 -9.08
C GLY A 184 12.16 -12.64 -8.48
N SER A 185 12.11 -12.82 -7.15
CA SER A 185 12.64 -14.02 -6.50
C SER A 185 11.93 -15.28 -6.98
N LYS A 186 12.70 -16.34 -7.24
CA LYS A 186 12.19 -17.68 -7.59
C LYS A 186 11.90 -18.53 -6.36
N PHE A 187 12.47 -18.17 -5.21
CA PHE A 187 12.37 -18.95 -3.98
C PHE A 187 11.38 -18.34 -3.01
N ASP A 188 10.72 -19.21 -2.24
CA ASP A 188 9.89 -18.77 -1.12
C ASP A 188 10.78 -18.15 -0.04
N CYS A 189 10.33 -17.02 0.49
CA CYS A 189 10.94 -16.38 1.65
C CYS A 189 10.27 -16.86 2.94
N ALA A 190 10.99 -16.69 4.06
CA ALA A 190 10.43 -16.92 5.38
C ALA A 190 9.34 -15.89 5.70
N LEU A 191 8.32 -16.27 6.47
CA LEU A 191 7.25 -15.33 6.86
C LEU A 191 7.74 -14.19 7.78
N HIS A 192 8.96 -14.31 8.30
CA HIS A 192 9.63 -13.33 9.14
C HIS A 192 11.09 -13.17 8.69
N GLY A 193 11.61 -11.94 8.73
CA GLY A 193 13.00 -11.61 8.43
C GLY A 193 13.18 -10.24 7.79
N ASP A 194 14.42 -9.78 7.73
CA ASP A 194 14.78 -8.41 7.34
C ASP A 194 14.39 -8.06 5.90
N HIS A 195 14.21 -9.07 5.04
CA HIS A 195 13.72 -8.92 3.66
C HIS A 195 12.32 -8.26 3.56
N TRP A 196 11.55 -8.22 4.64
CA TRP A 196 10.30 -7.45 4.69
C TRP A 196 10.56 -5.94 4.83
N GLU A 197 11.64 -5.56 5.51
CA GLU A 197 12.06 -4.16 5.62
C GLU A 197 12.53 -3.63 4.25
N ASP A 198 13.16 -4.49 3.43
CA ASP A 198 13.53 -4.17 2.05
C ASP A 198 12.31 -3.80 1.18
N LEU A 199 11.13 -4.39 1.44
CA LEU A 199 9.87 -4.01 0.80
C LEU A 199 9.17 -2.80 1.44
N GLY A 200 9.71 -2.29 2.55
CA GLY A 200 9.17 -1.15 3.27
C GLY A 200 8.09 -1.50 4.29
N PHE A 201 8.12 -2.71 4.88
CA PHE A 201 7.48 -2.94 6.19
C PHE A 201 8.33 -2.30 7.30
N GLN A 202 7.74 -2.03 8.48
CA GLN A 202 8.46 -1.34 9.57
C GLN A 202 9.46 -2.25 10.30
N GLY A 203 9.37 -3.56 10.12
CA GLY A 203 10.29 -4.53 10.70
C GLY A 203 10.15 -5.91 10.07
N ALA A 204 10.95 -6.86 10.56
CA ALA A 204 10.97 -8.25 10.12
C ALA A 204 9.63 -9.03 10.22
N ASN A 205 8.58 -8.48 10.86
CA ASN A 205 7.26 -9.10 10.96
C ASN A 205 6.17 -8.20 10.35
N PRO A 206 5.71 -8.50 9.12
CA PRO A 206 4.64 -7.75 8.44
C PRO A 206 3.33 -7.67 9.23
N ALA A 207 3.02 -8.65 10.09
CA ALA A 207 1.78 -8.65 10.88
C ALA A 207 1.66 -7.40 11.78
N THR A 208 2.79 -6.82 12.19
CA THR A 208 2.82 -5.67 13.10
C THR A 208 2.31 -4.37 12.46
N ASP A 209 2.46 -4.22 11.14
CA ASP A 209 2.02 -3.08 10.34
C ASP A 209 0.53 -3.15 9.99
N LEU A 210 -0.04 -4.36 9.99
CA LEU A 210 -1.40 -4.64 9.53
C LEU A 210 -2.49 -4.39 10.59
N ARG A 211 -2.16 -3.90 11.79
CA ARG A 211 -3.14 -3.79 12.92
C ARG A 211 -4.39 -2.96 12.62
N GLY A 212 -4.29 -1.96 11.75
CA GLY A 212 -5.40 -1.06 11.41
C GLY A 212 -6.17 -1.42 10.14
N THR A 213 -5.61 -2.27 9.30
CA THR A 213 -6.15 -2.62 7.96
C THR A 213 -6.37 -4.11 7.78
N GLY A 214 -5.84 -4.92 8.70
CA GLY A 214 -5.85 -6.37 8.64
C GLY A 214 -5.31 -6.93 7.33
N PHE A 215 -5.83 -8.09 6.98
CA PHE A 215 -5.46 -8.85 5.80
C PHE A 215 -5.89 -8.17 4.51
N LEU A 216 -6.82 -7.19 4.59
CA LEU A 216 -7.25 -6.43 3.41
C LEU A 216 -6.09 -5.68 2.76
N ALA A 217 -5.11 -5.19 3.52
CA ALA A 217 -3.94 -4.52 2.94
C ALA A 217 -3.04 -5.50 2.17
N LEU A 218 -2.97 -6.77 2.59
CA LEU A 218 -2.27 -7.80 1.82
C LEU A 218 -3.05 -8.21 0.56
N LEU A 219 -4.39 -8.31 0.62
CA LEU A 219 -5.19 -8.54 -0.58
C LEU A 219 -5.07 -7.39 -1.58
N HIS A 220 -5.01 -6.14 -1.11
CA HIS A 220 -4.78 -4.98 -1.96
C HIS A 220 -3.39 -5.03 -2.62
N LEU A 221 -2.33 -5.31 -1.86
CA LEU A 221 -0.99 -5.52 -2.42
C LEU A 221 -0.94 -6.69 -3.41
N LEU A 222 -1.60 -7.80 -3.08
CA LEU A 222 -1.71 -8.95 -3.97
C LEU A 222 -2.36 -8.54 -5.29
N TYR A 223 -3.51 -7.86 -5.24
CA TYR A 223 -4.21 -7.36 -6.43
C TYR A 223 -3.32 -6.45 -7.29
N LEU A 224 -2.56 -5.55 -6.65
CA LEU A 224 -1.63 -4.65 -7.33
C LEU A 224 -0.56 -5.40 -8.13
N VAL A 225 -0.15 -6.60 -7.72
CA VAL A 225 0.94 -7.37 -8.36
C VAL A 225 0.43 -8.52 -9.24
N MET A 226 -0.87 -8.64 -9.47
CA MET A 226 -1.45 -9.69 -10.33
C MET A 226 -1.36 -9.38 -11.83
N ASP A 227 -1.74 -8.17 -12.25
CA ASP A 227 -1.74 -7.76 -13.66
C ASP A 227 -0.36 -7.26 -14.09
N SER A 228 0.04 -7.51 -15.34
CA SER A 228 1.37 -7.16 -15.84
C SER A 228 1.64 -5.65 -15.80
N LYS A 229 0.63 -4.82 -16.08
CA LYS A 229 0.79 -3.36 -16.08
C LYS A 229 0.89 -2.83 -14.66
N THR A 230 0.05 -3.32 -13.76
CA THR A 230 0.08 -2.90 -12.35
C THR A 230 1.32 -3.43 -11.63
N LEU A 231 1.80 -4.62 -11.99
CA LEU A 231 3.05 -5.19 -11.49
C LEU A 231 4.25 -4.33 -11.88
N LEU A 232 4.37 -3.96 -13.17
CA LEU A 232 5.46 -3.10 -13.63
C LEU A 232 5.44 -1.75 -12.91
N MET A 233 4.25 -1.18 -12.74
CA MET A 233 4.07 0.05 -11.96
C MET A 233 4.51 -0.13 -10.50
N ALA A 234 4.11 -1.23 -9.86
CA ALA A 234 4.47 -1.52 -8.47
C ALA A 234 5.99 -1.69 -8.28
N GLN A 235 6.65 -2.39 -9.19
CA GLN A 235 8.10 -2.57 -9.19
C GLN A 235 8.84 -1.24 -9.39
N GLU A 236 8.34 -0.36 -10.26
CA GLU A 236 8.94 0.96 -10.47
C GLU A 236 8.75 1.86 -9.23
N ILE A 237 7.56 1.85 -8.62
CA ILE A 237 7.32 2.58 -7.36
C ILE A 237 8.22 2.03 -6.26
N LEU A 238 8.39 0.70 -6.14
CA LEU A 238 9.30 0.08 -5.19
C LEU A 238 10.74 0.53 -5.43
N ARG A 239 11.21 0.54 -6.69
CA ARG A 239 12.54 1.05 -7.06
C ARG A 239 12.73 2.51 -6.65
N LEU A 240 11.72 3.36 -6.89
CA LEU A 240 11.74 4.77 -6.48
C LEU A 240 11.71 4.93 -4.96
N SER A 241 11.07 4.00 -4.26
CA SER A 241 10.98 3.99 -2.78
C SER A 241 12.34 3.86 -2.09
N HIS A 242 13.35 3.32 -2.79
CA HIS A 242 14.74 3.22 -2.33
C HIS A 242 15.62 4.40 -2.76
N HIS A 243 15.04 5.48 -3.30
CA HIS A 243 15.82 6.64 -3.72
C HIS A 243 16.54 7.31 -2.53
N HIS A 244 17.86 7.50 -2.65
CA HIS A 244 18.74 8.00 -1.59
C HIS A 244 18.30 9.29 -0.89
N ILE A 245 17.53 10.17 -1.56
CA ILE A 245 17.00 11.43 -0.97
C ILE A 245 15.50 11.33 -0.66
N GLN A 246 14.74 10.60 -1.48
CA GLN A 246 13.26 10.63 -1.47
C GLN A 246 12.69 9.27 -1.05
N GLN A 247 13.43 8.52 -0.26
CA GLN A 247 13.02 7.20 0.17
C GLN A 247 11.69 7.24 0.92
N PHE A 248 10.87 6.21 0.70
CA PHE A 248 9.64 6.01 1.44
C PHE A 248 9.38 4.51 1.60
N PRO A 249 8.70 4.08 2.66
CA PRO A 249 8.45 2.65 2.89
C PRO A 249 7.30 2.17 2.01
N PHE A 250 7.60 1.52 0.88
CA PHE A 250 6.62 1.11 -0.14
C PHE A 250 5.40 0.35 0.45
N CYS A 251 5.62 -0.76 1.14
CA CYS A 251 4.53 -1.56 1.71
C CYS A 251 3.75 -0.78 2.78
N LEU A 252 4.41 -0.05 3.68
CA LEU A 252 3.72 0.76 4.69
C LEU A 252 2.88 1.89 4.06
N MET A 253 3.33 2.49 2.95
CA MET A 253 2.52 3.45 2.21
C MET A 253 1.28 2.79 1.60
N SER A 254 1.40 1.59 1.03
CA SER A 254 0.25 0.82 0.53
C SER A 254 -0.75 0.45 1.64
N VAL A 255 -0.25 0.07 2.83
CA VAL A 255 -1.07 -0.14 4.03
C VAL A 255 -1.82 1.15 4.40
N ASN A 256 -1.16 2.30 4.39
CA ASN A 256 -1.81 3.58 4.69
C ASN A 256 -2.87 3.96 3.65
N ILE A 257 -2.64 3.73 2.35
CA ILE A 257 -3.64 3.93 1.30
C ILE A 257 -4.86 3.04 1.56
N THR A 258 -4.64 1.78 1.93
CA THR A 258 -5.73 0.85 2.30
C THR A 258 -6.53 1.39 3.49
N ARG A 259 -5.85 1.95 4.50
CA ARG A 259 -6.52 2.60 5.64
C ARG A 259 -7.40 3.77 5.21
N ILE A 260 -6.91 4.62 4.31
CA ILE A 260 -7.69 5.74 3.76
C ILE A 260 -8.91 5.21 3.00
N ALA A 261 -8.76 4.14 2.21
CA ALA A 261 -9.86 3.51 1.50
C ALA A 261 -10.93 2.94 2.46
N ILE A 262 -10.52 2.24 3.52
CA ILE A 262 -11.41 1.77 4.59
C ILE A 262 -12.16 2.93 5.23
N GLN A 263 -11.46 4.04 5.51
CA GLN A 263 -12.07 5.22 6.11
C GLN A 263 -13.09 5.85 5.17
N ALA A 264 -12.75 6.04 3.89
CA ALA A 264 -13.66 6.56 2.88
C ALA A 264 -14.91 5.66 2.70
N LEU A 265 -14.73 4.34 2.82
CA LEU A 265 -15.83 3.37 2.80
C LEU A 265 -16.76 3.54 4.01
N ARG A 266 -16.20 3.70 5.22
CA ARG A 266 -16.98 3.95 6.46
C ARG A 266 -17.66 5.31 6.49
N GLU A 267 -17.07 6.30 5.83
CA GLU A 267 -17.64 7.65 5.67
C GLU A 267 -18.76 7.71 4.63
N GLU A 268 -19.01 6.62 3.90
CA GLU A 268 -20.02 6.53 2.84
C GLU A 268 -19.72 7.48 1.65
N CYS A 269 -18.45 7.90 1.52
CA CYS A 269 -17.97 8.73 0.42
C CYS A 269 -18.05 7.98 -0.92
N LEU A 270 -17.84 6.66 -0.88
CA LEU A 270 -17.89 5.78 -2.06
C LEU A 270 -19.31 5.43 -2.49
N SER A 271 -20.32 5.55 -1.62
CA SER A 271 -21.72 5.25 -1.92
C SER A 271 -22.27 6.08 -3.08
N ARG A 272 -21.73 7.30 -3.27
CA ARG A 272 -22.12 8.20 -4.37
C ARG A 272 -21.57 7.78 -5.73
N LEU A 273 -20.50 6.98 -5.74
CA LEU A 273 -19.84 6.50 -6.95
C LEU A 273 -20.44 5.18 -7.45
N CYS A 274 -21.15 4.44 -6.59
CA CYS A 274 -21.91 3.28 -7.00
C CYS A 274 -23.09 3.75 -7.88
N PRO A 275 -23.14 3.36 -9.17
CA PRO A 275 -24.29 3.64 -10.00
C PRO A 275 -25.54 3.06 -9.32
N GLN A 276 -26.66 3.79 -9.36
CA GLN A 276 -27.98 3.22 -9.06
C GLN A 276 -28.36 2.24 -10.18
N ARG A 277 -27.63 1.14 -10.33
CA ARG A 277 -27.81 0.15 -11.41
C ARG A 277 -29.07 -0.70 -11.25
N PHE A 278 -29.88 -0.44 -10.23
CA PHE A 278 -31.12 -1.18 -9.94
C PHE A 278 -32.29 -0.27 -9.52
N GLY A 279 -32.38 0.93 -10.09
CA GLY A 279 -33.56 1.78 -10.00
C GLY A 279 -34.34 1.78 -11.32
N SER A 280 -35.57 1.28 -11.29
CA SER A 280 -36.59 1.30 -12.36
C SER A 280 -36.62 0.11 -13.33
N ILE A 281 -37.15 -1.03 -12.86
CA ILE A 281 -38.17 -1.75 -13.63
C ILE A 281 -39.40 -1.81 -12.71
N GLY A 282 -40.29 -0.85 -12.90
CA GLY A 282 -41.64 -0.80 -12.33
C GLY A 282 -42.62 -0.58 -13.46
#